data_AF-A0AAD5MY25-F1
#
_entry.id   AF-A0AAD5MY25-F1
#
_cell.length_a   1.000
_cell.length_b   1.000
_cell.length_c   1.000
_cell.angle_alpha   90.00
_cell.angle_beta   90.00
_cell.angle_gamma   90.00
#
_symmetry.space_group_name_H-M   'P 1'
#
loop_
_entity.id
_entity.type
_entity.pdbx_description
1 polymer ?
#
loop_
_entity_poly.entity_id
_entity_poly.type
_entity_poly.pdbx_seq_one_letter_code
_entity_poly.pdbx_strand_id
1 'polypeptide(L)'
;MSFECTKQAATNFAELLRCSNIVCRQPSDQLQNLGSACKHAFCWDCINEFTEMNTMVLCPVCSMPLELQRPRAAQMFNNLSRHINELHHLLNEYDRAVAADGAAARVEAIEQAQKLLEAQDGLDVERNDEAARKA
;
A
#
# COMPACT_ATOMS: atom_id res chain seq x y z
N MET A 1 1.61 1.92 -16.74
CA MET A 1 0.82 1.29 -15.67
C MET A 1 1.73 0.33 -14.93
N SER A 2 2.30 0.74 -13.80
CA SER A 2 3.13 -0.17 -13.03
C SER A 2 2.28 -0.88 -11.97
N PHE A 3 2.44 -2.19 -11.85
CA PHE A 3 1.93 -3.06 -10.78
C PHE A 3 0.47 -2.87 -10.29
N GLU A 4 -0.44 -2.29 -11.08
CA GLU A 4 -1.82 -2.02 -10.67
C GLU A 4 -2.55 -3.30 -10.21
N CYS A 5 -2.42 -4.39 -10.97
CA CYS A 5 -2.99 -5.69 -10.60
C CYS A 5 -2.41 -6.22 -9.27
N THR A 6 -1.11 -5.99 -9.01
CA THR A 6 -0.44 -6.42 -7.78
C THR A 6 -0.96 -5.62 -6.59
N LYS A 7 -1.16 -4.31 -6.73
CA LYS A 7 -1.76 -3.46 -5.70
C LYS A 7 -3.18 -3.90 -5.38
N GLN A 8 -4.00 -4.13 -6.40
CA GLN A 8 -5.37 -4.60 -6.22
C GLN A 8 -5.40 -5.97 -5.50
N ALA A 9 -4.52 -6.90 -5.90
CA ALA A 9 -4.43 -8.21 -5.24
C ALA A 9 -4.01 -8.09 -3.77
N ALA A 10 -3.04 -7.22 -3.46
CA ALA A 10 -2.59 -6.95 -2.11
C ALA A 10 -3.74 -6.38 -1.24
N THR A 11 -4.51 -5.41 -1.77
CA THR A 11 -5.67 -4.85 -1.09
C THR A 11 -6.75 -5.90 -0.84
N ASN A 12 -7.11 -6.68 -1.86
CA ASN A 12 -8.11 -7.75 -1.73
C ASN A 12 -7.71 -8.79 -0.69
N PHE A 13 -6.41 -9.13 -0.62
CA PHE A 13 -5.92 -10.11 0.34
C PHE A 13 -5.85 -9.54 1.77
N ALA A 14 -5.50 -8.25 1.93
CA ALA A 14 -5.53 -7.57 3.23
C ALA A 14 -6.91 -7.58 3.88
N GLU A 15 -7.99 -7.44 3.10
CA GLU A 15 -9.38 -7.51 3.59
C GLU A 15 -9.76 -8.86 4.22
N LEU A 16 -9.02 -9.92 3.89
CA LEU A 16 -9.21 -11.26 4.48
C LEU A 16 -8.54 -11.38 5.86
N LEU A 17 -7.57 -10.53 6.17
CA LEU A 17 -6.80 -10.54 7.42
C LEU A 17 -7.47 -9.69 8.50
N ARG A 18 -8.62 -10.18 8.97
CA ARG A 18 -9.47 -9.47 9.93
C ARG A 18 -9.94 -10.34 11.07
N CYS A 19 -10.41 -9.69 12.13
CA CYS A 19 -11.06 -10.34 13.26
C CYS A 19 -12.20 -11.25 12.78
N SER A 20 -12.23 -12.48 13.30
CA SER A 20 -13.22 -13.50 12.94
C SER A 20 -14.56 -13.28 13.63
N ASN A 21 -14.66 -12.35 14.58
CA ASN A 21 -15.95 -11.94 15.12
C ASN A 21 -16.75 -11.23 14.01
N ILE A 22 -17.92 -11.79 13.68
CA ILE A 22 -18.79 -11.36 12.58
C ILE A 22 -19.23 -9.91 12.73
N VAL A 23 -19.35 -9.41 13.96
CA VAL A 23 -19.74 -8.03 14.27
C VAL A 23 -18.56 -7.07 14.12
N CYS A 24 -17.36 -7.47 14.56
CA CYS A 24 -16.18 -6.62 14.56
C CYS A 24 -15.57 -6.47 13.15
N ARG A 25 -15.17 -7.59 12.53
CA ARG A 25 -14.52 -7.67 11.21
C ARG A 25 -13.38 -6.66 10.96
N GLN A 26 -12.79 -6.08 12.00
CA GLN A 26 -11.72 -5.11 11.86
C GLN A 26 -10.43 -5.79 11.38
N PRO A 27 -9.75 -5.25 10.37
CA PRO A 27 -8.42 -5.71 9.97
C PRO A 27 -7.42 -5.44 11.10
N SER A 28 -6.50 -6.37 11.32
CA SER A 28 -5.46 -6.22 12.35
C SER A 28 -4.26 -7.11 12.05
N ASP A 29 -3.08 -6.63 12.43
CA ASP A 29 -1.80 -7.35 12.42
C ASP A 29 -1.43 -7.96 13.78
N GLN A 30 -2.35 -7.88 14.76
CA GLN A 30 -2.18 -8.38 16.13
C GLN A 30 -3.29 -9.33 16.54
N LEU A 31 -3.78 -10.14 15.60
CA LEU A 31 -4.82 -11.13 15.87
C LEU A 31 -4.28 -12.28 16.74
N GLN A 32 -5.17 -12.88 17.52
CA GLN A 32 -4.88 -14.00 18.42
C GLN A 32 -5.80 -15.18 18.11
N ASN A 33 -5.25 -16.39 18.20
CA ASN A 33 -6.00 -17.64 18.23
C ASN A 33 -6.32 -18.00 19.69
N LEU A 34 -7.54 -18.48 19.92
CA LEU A 34 -8.05 -18.79 21.26
C LEU A 34 -8.20 -20.31 21.41
N GLY A 35 -7.12 -20.96 21.83
CA GLY A 35 -7.04 -22.42 21.94
C GLY A 35 -6.66 -23.12 20.63
N SER A 36 -6.85 -24.44 20.60
CA SER A 36 -6.51 -25.29 19.46
C SER A 36 -7.72 -25.78 18.65
N ALA A 37 -8.92 -25.65 19.21
CA ALA A 37 -10.17 -26.19 18.68
C ALA A 37 -10.60 -25.56 17.35
N CYS A 38 -10.26 -24.29 17.11
CA CYS A 38 -10.42 -23.65 15.80
C CYS A 38 -9.23 -22.75 15.47
N LYS A 39 -9.12 -22.34 14.20
CA LYS A 39 -8.04 -21.47 13.71
C LYS A 39 -8.50 -20.03 13.42
N HIS A 40 -9.72 -19.69 13.84
CA HIS A 40 -10.25 -18.33 13.74
C HIS A 40 -9.48 -17.41 14.68
N ALA A 41 -9.08 -16.26 14.15
CA ALA A 41 -8.26 -15.28 14.85
C ALA A 41 -9.10 -14.05 15.23
N PHE A 42 -8.87 -13.52 16.42
CA PHE A 42 -9.67 -12.45 17.02
C PHE A 42 -8.78 -11.28 17.46
N CYS A 43 -9.29 -10.04 17.41
CA CYS A 43 -8.60 -8.89 17.96
C CYS A 43 -8.73 -8.85 19.50
N TRP A 44 -7.87 -8.08 20.16
CA TRP A 44 -7.89 -7.93 21.61
C TRP A 44 -9.20 -7.37 22.15
N ASP A 45 -9.85 -6.44 21.43
CA ASP A 45 -11.13 -5.87 21.86
C ASP A 45 -12.21 -6.95 22.00
N CYS A 46 -12.37 -7.82 21.00
CA CYS A 46 -13.31 -8.94 21.07
C CYS A 46 -12.92 -9.96 22.15
N ILE A 47 -11.63 -10.20 22.36
CA ILE A 47 -11.15 -11.12 23.40
C ILE A 47 -11.51 -10.59 24.79
N ASN A 48 -11.35 -9.30 25.01
CA ASN A 48 -11.73 -8.64 26.26
C ASN A 48 -13.24 -8.77 26.50
N GLU A 49 -14.07 -8.48 25.48
CA GLU A 49 -15.52 -8.67 25.54
C GLU A 49 -15.90 -10.11 25.89
N PHE A 50 -15.30 -11.11 25.22
CA PHE A 50 -15.57 -12.53 25.52
C PHE A 50 -15.18 -12.89 26.95
N THR A 51 -14.09 -12.32 27.45
CA THR A 51 -13.59 -12.61 28.80
C THR A 51 -14.54 -12.09 29.88
N GLU A 52 -15.25 -10.98 29.61
CA GLU A 52 -16.23 -10.40 30.52
C GLU A 52 -17.54 -11.20 30.62
N MET A 53 -17.87 -12.04 29.63
CA MET A 53 -19.13 -12.78 29.57
C MET A 53 -19.28 -13.88 30.65
N ASN A 54 -18.22 -14.16 31.42
CA ASN A 54 -18.18 -15.06 32.59
C ASN A 54 -18.88 -16.42 32.40
N THR A 55 -18.92 -16.90 31.15
CA THR A 55 -19.61 -18.10 30.69
C THR A 55 -18.73 -18.81 29.65
N MET A 56 -19.10 -20.03 29.26
CA MET A 56 -18.45 -20.72 28.17
C MET A 56 -18.71 -19.99 26.85
N VAL A 57 -17.68 -19.38 26.28
CA VAL A 57 -17.78 -18.67 25.00
C VAL A 57 -17.46 -19.62 23.85
N LEU A 58 -18.35 -19.63 22.85
CA LEU A 58 -18.17 -20.39 21.61
C LEU A 58 -17.68 -19.47 20.49
N CYS A 59 -16.90 -20.02 19.58
CA CYS A 59 -16.46 -19.35 18.37
C CYS A 59 -17.68 -18.90 17.56
N PRO A 60 -17.82 -17.60 17.23
CA PRO A 60 -18.98 -17.11 16.47
C PRO A 60 -19.03 -17.62 15.02
N VAL A 61 -17.96 -18.26 14.53
CA VAL A 61 -17.87 -18.80 13.16
C VAL A 61 -18.19 -20.29 13.07
N CYS A 62 -17.71 -21.08 14.04
CA CYS A 62 -17.79 -22.55 13.97
C CYS A 62 -18.32 -23.22 15.24
N SER A 63 -18.75 -22.44 16.23
CA SER A 63 -19.33 -22.90 17.49
C SER A 63 -18.43 -23.80 18.35
N MET A 64 -17.14 -23.90 18.03
CA MET A 64 -16.15 -24.58 18.87
C MET A 64 -15.84 -23.76 20.14
N PRO A 65 -15.56 -24.40 21.29
CA PRO A 65 -15.19 -23.69 22.51
C PRO A 65 -13.93 -22.84 22.33
N LEU A 66 -13.93 -21.63 22.88
CA LEU A 66 -12.76 -20.74 22.89
C LEU A 66 -12.01 -20.84 24.23
N GLU A 67 -10.68 -20.94 24.16
CA GLU A 67 -9.81 -20.89 25.35
C GLU A 67 -9.29 -19.46 25.57
N LEU A 68 -10.03 -18.66 26.35
CA LEU A 68 -9.74 -17.24 26.56
C LEU A 68 -8.53 -16.98 27.47
N GLN A 69 -8.14 -17.95 28.31
CA GLN A 69 -7.07 -17.77 29.31
C GLN A 69 -5.66 -17.76 28.72
N ARG A 70 -5.49 -18.27 27.49
CA ARG A 70 -4.17 -18.37 26.84
C ARG A 70 -4.25 -18.00 25.35
N PRO A 71 -4.55 -16.73 25.02
CA PRO A 71 -4.48 -16.26 23.65
C PRO A 71 -3.07 -16.47 23.11
N ARG A 72 -2.98 -16.95 21.86
CA ARG A 72 -1.70 -17.11 21.17
C ARG A 72 -1.70 -16.25 19.92
N ALA A 73 -0.59 -15.58 19.63
CA ALA A 73 -0.45 -14.79 18.43
C ALA A 73 -0.79 -15.63 17.19
N ALA A 74 -1.67 -15.11 16.33
CA ALA A 74 -2.00 -15.69 15.03
C ALA A 74 -0.83 -15.44 14.05
N GLN A 75 0.33 -16.06 14.31
CA GLN A 75 1.60 -15.72 13.65
C GLN A 75 1.50 -15.65 12.13
N MET A 76 0.79 -16.59 11.50
CA MET A 76 0.59 -16.56 10.05
C MET A 76 -0.19 -15.32 9.59
N PHE A 77 -1.31 -15.00 10.23
CA PHE A 77 -2.11 -13.81 9.88
C PHE A 77 -1.31 -12.53 10.10
N ASN A 78 -0.63 -12.43 11.24
CA ASN A 78 0.11 -11.23 11.63
C ASN A 78 1.32 -11.01 10.73
N ASN A 79 2.05 -12.07 10.36
CA ASN A 79 3.17 -11.97 9.41
C ASN A 79 2.68 -11.64 8.00
N LEU A 80 1.60 -12.26 7.53
CA LEU A 80 1.01 -11.94 6.22
C LEU A 80 0.59 -10.47 6.17
N SER A 81 -0.11 -9.99 7.20
CA SER A 81 -0.54 -8.58 7.29
C SER A 81 0.65 -7.63 7.19
N ARG A 82 1.72 -7.91 7.95
CA ARG A 82 2.97 -7.13 7.88
C ARG A 82 3.57 -7.11 6.47
N HIS A 83 3.71 -8.27 5.83
CA HIS A 83 4.34 -8.35 4.51
C HIS A 83 3.49 -7.70 3.40
N ILE A 84 2.17 -7.74 3.50
CA ILE A 84 1.28 -7.04 2.56
C ILE A 84 1.41 -5.53 2.72
N ASN A 85 1.46 -5.03 3.96
CA ASN A 85 1.66 -3.62 4.23
C ASN A 85 3.02 -3.13 3.71
N GLU A 86 4.08 -3.93 3.91
CA GLU A 86 5.41 -3.65 3.38
C GLU A 86 5.42 -3.64 1.85
N LEU A 87 4.78 -4.61 1.20
CA LEU A 87 4.62 -4.64 -0.25
C LEU A 87 3.90 -3.39 -0.78
N HIS A 88 2.81 -2.98 -0.13
CA HIS A 88 2.09 -1.76 -0.49
C HIS A 88 2.99 -0.52 -0.39
N HIS A 89 3.81 -0.44 0.66
CA HIS A 89 4.75 0.65 0.84
C HIS A 89 5.76 0.70 -0.31
N LEU A 90 6.42 -0.43 -0.61
CA LEU A 90 7.42 -0.53 -1.68
C LEU A 90 6.83 -0.21 -3.07
N LEU A 91 5.61 -0.67 -3.36
CA LEU A 91 4.94 -0.35 -4.62
C LEU A 91 4.61 1.15 -4.76
N ASN A 92 4.29 1.82 -3.66
CA ASN A 92 4.05 3.26 -3.66
C ASN A 92 5.36 4.05 -3.78
N GLU A 93 6.44 3.59 -3.15
CA GLU A 93 7.78 4.17 -3.32
C GLU A 93 8.26 4.04 -4.78
N TYR A 94 8.06 2.87 -5.38
CA TYR A 94 8.36 2.65 -6.80
C TYR A 94 7.65 3.65 -7.71
N ASP A 95 6.35 3.84 -7.52
CA ASP A 95 5.58 4.79 -8.33
C ASP A 95 6.06 6.23 -8.18
N ARG A 96 6.45 6.63 -6.95
CA ARG A 96 7.03 7.96 -6.70
C ARG A 96 8.36 8.11 -7.41
N ALA A 97 9.21 7.10 -7.39
CA ALA A 97 10.50 7.11 -8.08
C ALA A 97 10.32 7.24 -9.60
N VAL A 98 9.43 6.45 -10.19
CA VAL A 98 9.12 6.54 -11.64
C VAL A 98 8.55 7.90 -12.01
N ALA A 99 7.67 8.47 -11.17
CA ALA A 99 7.12 9.79 -11.41
C ALA A 99 8.20 10.89 -11.33
N ALA A 100 9.14 10.77 -10.40
CA ALA A 100 10.26 11.68 -10.23
C ALA A 100 11.24 11.61 -11.41
N ASP A 101 11.63 10.41 -11.85
CA ASP A 101 12.49 10.20 -13.02
C ASP A 101 11.85 10.78 -14.29
N GLY A 102 10.55 10.52 -14.49
CA GLY A 102 9.80 11.09 -15.61
C GLY A 102 9.70 12.62 -15.54
N ALA A 103 9.63 13.21 -14.34
CA ALA A 103 9.65 14.65 -14.16
C ALA A 103 11.02 15.26 -14.47
N ALA A 104 12.10 14.63 -14.01
CA ALA A 104 13.47 15.05 -14.30
C ALA A 104 13.75 15.05 -15.81
N ALA A 105 13.38 13.97 -16.51
CA ALA A 105 13.53 13.87 -17.96
C ALA A 105 12.74 14.96 -18.73
N ARG A 106 11.55 15.33 -18.24
CA ARG A 106 10.77 16.44 -18.84
C ARG A 106 11.43 17.80 -18.64
N VAL A 107 12.00 18.05 -17.45
CA VAL A 107 12.72 19.31 -17.17
C VAL A 107 13.93 19.44 -18.09
N GLU A 108 14.72 18.37 -18.24
CA GLU A 108 15.89 18.35 -19.13
C GLU A 108 15.49 18.60 -20.60
N ALA A 109 14.42 17.96 -21.08
CA ALA A 109 13.91 18.17 -22.44
C ALA A 109 13.44 19.62 -22.67
N ILE A 110 12.80 20.25 -21.69
CA ILE A 110 12.40 21.66 -21.76
C ILE A 110 13.62 22.57 -21.82
N GLU A 111 14.64 22.32 -21.00
CA GLU A 111 15.87 23.11 -20.99
C GLU A 111 16.63 22.99 -22.33
N GLN A 112 16.69 21.79 -22.90
CA GLN A 112 17.27 21.57 -24.23
C GLN A 112 16.47 22.29 -25.33
N ALA A 113 15.13 22.23 -25.27
CA ALA A 113 14.27 22.93 -26.22
C ALA A 113 14.42 24.46 -26.14
N GLN A 114 14.55 25.03 -24.94
CA GLN A 114 14.79 26.46 -24.74
C GLN A 114 16.13 26.90 -25.35
N LYS A 115 17.21 26.14 -25.11
CA LYS A 115 18.53 26.43 -25.70
C LYS A 115 18.52 26.40 -27.23
N LEU A 116 17.75 25.48 -27.83
CA LEU A 116 17.60 25.41 -29.29
C LEU A 116 16.84 26.61 -29.86
N LEU A 117 15.79 27.08 -29.17
CA LEU A 117 15.02 28.25 -29.57
C LEU A 117 15.87 29.53 -29.49
N GLU A 118 16.62 29.73 -28.40
CA GLU A 118 17.54 30.87 -28.25
C GLU A 118 18.63 30.88 -29.33
N ALA A 119 19.16 29.72 -29.71
CA ALA A 119 20.13 29.61 -30.78
C ALA A 119 19.53 29.95 -32.16
N GLN A 120 18.27 29.59 -32.42
CA GLN A 120 17.57 29.95 -33.66
C GLN A 120 17.29 31.46 -33.73
N ASP A 121 16.81 32.08 -32.65
CA ASP A 121 16.57 33.52 -32.61
C ASP A 121 17.86 34.32 -32.87
N GLY A 122 19.00 33.89 -32.31
CA GLY A 122 20.29 34.51 -32.59
C GLY A 122 20.71 34.42 -34.07
N LEU A 123 20.49 33.26 -34.71
CA LEU A 123 20.80 33.07 -36.12
C LEU A 123 19.87 33.85 -37.06
N ASP A 124 18.59 34.00 -36.71
CA ASP A 124 17.65 34.79 -37.49
C ASP A 124 17.93 36.30 -37.39
N VAL A 125 18.41 36.78 -36.24
CA VAL A 125 18.89 38.16 -36.07
C VAL A 125 20.15 38.41 -36.90
N GLU A 126 21.15 37.52 -36.83
CA GLU A 126 22.38 37.64 -37.64
C GLU A 126 22.09 37.60 -39.15
N ARG A 127 21.18 36.72 -39.59
CA ARG A 127 20.79 36.63 -41.01
C ARG A 127 20.07 37.89 -41.48
N ASN A 128 19.22 38.49 -40.66
CA ASN A 128 18.52 39.73 -40.99
C ASN A 128 19.49 40.93 -41.04
N ASP A 129 20.46 41.01 -40.13
CA ASP A 129 21.49 42.05 -40.14
C ASP A 129 22.41 41.94 -41.37
N GLU A 130 22.76 40.71 -41.78
CA GLU A 130 23.58 40.51 -42.99
C GLU A 130 22.81 40.82 -44.27
N ALA A 131 21.51 40.53 -44.32
CA ALA A 131 20.64 40.91 -45.42
C ALA A 131 20.48 42.45 -45.53
N ALA A 132 20.36 43.14 -44.39
CA ALA A 132 20.26 44.60 -44.33
C ALA A 132 21.56 45.31 -44.77
N ARG A 133 22.73 44.69 -44.59
CA ARG A 133 24.04 45.23 -45.04
C ARG A 133 24.32 45.02 -46.53
N LYS A 134 23.57 44.14 -47.21
CA LYS A 134 23.74 43.81 -48.64
C LYS A 134 22.70 44.48 -49.55
N ALA A 135 21.78 45.27 -48.99
CA ALA A 135 20.78 46.08 -49.69
C ALA A 135 21.25 47.53 -49.85
#